data_AF-A0A176ZZB3-F1
#
_entry.id   AF-A0A176ZZB3-F1
#
_cell.length_a   1.000
_cell.length_b   1.000
_cell.length_c   1.000
_cell.angle_alpha   90.00
_cell.angle_beta   90.00
_cell.angle_gamma   90.00
#
_symmetry.space_group_name_H-M   'P 1'
#
loop_
_entity.id
_entity.type
_entity.pdbx_description
1 polymer ?
#
loop_
_entity_poly.entity_id
_entity_poly.type
_entity_poly.pdbx_seq_one_letter_code
_entity_poly.pdbx_strand_id
1 'polypeptide(L)'
;MTREIARQDEEHHAAAVRGEVGVFSRMKPTCPSMWRETSAGILEVVANATAEAEVPIRQELKFIHDGLFCEWAYVVDLDAEVLEVFSGVEKEHEGSGQRFKEVDGAEEGLVPSLVKSFAFAELPAEKAGLVDSMNEALELRTRETLARKQRDDGSSDNAVAVASVL
;
A
#
# COMPACT_ATOMS: atom_id res chain seq x y z
N MET A 1 -9.82 29.39 1.12
CA MET A 1 -9.32 28.72 -0.09
C MET A 1 -8.07 29.46 -0.56
N THR A 2 -6.91 28.86 -0.31
CA THR A 2 -5.58 29.48 -0.38
C THR A 2 -5.14 29.66 -1.83
N ARG A 3 -4.56 30.82 -2.19
CA ARG A 3 -4.11 31.18 -3.56
C ARG A 3 -3.24 30.12 -4.24
N GLU A 4 -2.56 29.29 -3.45
CA GLU A 4 -1.71 28.20 -3.93
C GLU A 4 -2.49 27.09 -4.62
N ILE A 5 -3.68 26.74 -4.12
CA ILE A 5 -4.55 25.71 -4.70
C ILE A 5 -5.08 26.18 -6.05
N ALA A 6 -5.47 27.46 -6.15
CA ALA A 6 -5.92 28.06 -7.40
C ALA A 6 -4.82 28.07 -8.47
N ARG A 7 -3.56 28.31 -8.08
CA ARG A 7 -2.40 28.26 -8.98
C ARG A 7 -2.12 26.85 -9.48
N GLN A 8 -2.22 25.86 -8.59
CA GLN A 8 -2.04 24.44 -8.95
C GLN A 8 -3.15 23.95 -9.91
N ASP A 9 -4.39 24.36 -9.70
CA ASP A 9 -5.51 24.07 -10.60
C ASP A 9 -5.31 24.70 -11.99
N GLU A 10 -4.81 25.94 -12.06
CA GLU A 10 -4.51 26.62 -13.32
C GLU A 10 -3.37 25.93 -14.09
N GLU A 11 -2.31 25.52 -13.39
CA GLU A 11 -1.18 24.80 -13.98
C GLU A 11 -1.59 23.42 -14.48
N HIS A 12 -2.43 22.71 -13.73
CA HIS A 12 -2.98 21.42 -14.12
C HIS A 12 -3.91 21.54 -15.32
N HIS A 13 -4.73 22.59 -15.38
CA HIS A 13 -5.58 22.89 -16.53
C HIS A 13 -4.75 23.26 -17.77
N ALA A 14 -3.66 24.01 -17.60
CA ALA A 14 -2.77 24.37 -18.71
C ALA A 14 -2.02 23.14 -19.27
N ALA A 15 -1.55 22.22 -18.40
CA ALA A 15 -0.95 20.95 -18.81
C ALA A 15 -1.96 20.04 -19.53
N ALA A 16 -3.21 20.00 -19.04
CA ALA A 16 -4.31 19.29 -19.66
C ALA A 16 -4.58 19.80 -21.08
N VAL A 17 -4.55 21.11 -21.32
CA VAL A 17 -4.74 21.69 -22.67
C VAL A 17 -3.59 21.34 -23.62
N ARG A 18 -2.35 21.25 -23.12
CA ARG A 18 -1.16 20.91 -23.93
C ARG A 18 -1.06 19.44 -24.37
N GLY A 19 -1.87 18.54 -23.81
CA GLY A 19 -1.83 17.11 -24.17
C GLY A 19 -0.76 16.31 -23.46
N GLU A 20 -0.16 16.89 -22.42
CA GLU A 20 0.85 16.30 -21.55
C GLU A 20 0.23 15.38 -20.48
N VAL A 21 -1.09 15.30 -20.43
CA VAL A 21 -1.87 14.51 -19.46
C VAL A 21 -2.81 13.59 -20.22
N GLY A 22 -2.85 12.31 -19.83
CA GLY A 22 -3.63 11.28 -20.50
C GLY A 22 -5.12 11.66 -20.63
N VAL A 23 -5.80 11.10 -21.64
CA VAL A 23 -7.22 11.41 -21.95
C VAL A 23 -8.13 11.33 -20.72
N PHE A 24 -7.87 10.36 -19.84
CA PHE A 24 -8.60 10.19 -18.59
C PHE A 24 -8.43 11.35 -17.61
N SER A 25 -7.26 12.00 -17.55
CA SER A 25 -7.03 13.14 -16.66
C SER A 25 -7.82 14.41 -17.02
N ARG A 26 -8.35 14.49 -18.25
CA ARG A 26 -9.15 15.65 -18.72
C ARG A 26 -10.63 15.52 -18.41
N MET A 27 -11.07 14.32 -18.05
CA MET A 27 -12.47 14.02 -17.83
C MET A 27 -12.79 14.30 -16.35
N LYS A 28 -13.82 15.08 -16.06
CA LYS A 28 -14.22 15.34 -14.68
C LYS A 28 -14.94 14.12 -14.10
N PRO A 29 -14.57 13.63 -12.91
CA PRO A 29 -15.30 12.56 -12.26
C PRO A 29 -16.73 12.94 -11.94
N THR A 30 -17.69 12.14 -12.41
CA THR A 30 -19.06 12.19 -11.90
C THR A 30 -19.12 11.65 -10.47
N CYS A 31 -18.19 10.76 -10.10
CA CYS A 31 -18.03 10.22 -8.75
C CYS A 31 -16.54 10.16 -8.39
N PRO A 32 -15.99 11.23 -7.78
CA PRO A 32 -14.57 11.28 -7.41
C PRO A 32 -14.12 10.10 -6.55
N SER A 33 -14.97 9.60 -5.63
CA SER A 33 -14.58 8.50 -4.75
C SER A 33 -14.36 7.15 -5.46
N MET A 34 -14.95 6.99 -6.65
CA MET A 34 -14.87 5.76 -7.45
C MET A 34 -13.91 5.90 -8.64
N TRP A 35 -13.20 7.03 -8.73
CA TRP A 35 -12.34 7.33 -9.86
C TRP A 35 -10.91 6.89 -9.58
N ARG A 36 -10.33 6.11 -10.49
CA ARG A 36 -8.98 5.54 -10.35
C ARG A 36 -7.90 6.58 -10.04
N GLU A 37 -7.92 7.69 -10.76
CA GLU A 37 -6.96 8.80 -10.59
C GLU A 37 -7.18 9.63 -9.32
N THR A 38 -8.27 9.42 -8.57
CA THR A 38 -8.46 10.13 -7.29
C THR A 38 -7.39 9.70 -6.29
N SER A 39 -7.01 8.42 -6.27
CA SER A 39 -5.90 7.90 -5.46
C SER A 39 -5.93 8.47 -4.02
N ALA A 40 -4.83 9.01 -3.49
CA ALA A 40 -4.75 9.64 -2.18
C ALA A 40 -5.68 10.85 -1.99
N GLY A 41 -6.17 11.47 -3.07
CA GLY A 41 -7.19 12.51 -3.03
C GLY A 41 -8.52 12.02 -2.43
N ILE A 42 -8.72 10.71 -2.28
CA ILE A 42 -9.86 10.14 -1.56
C ILE A 42 -9.95 10.67 -0.13
N LEU A 43 -8.82 10.98 0.51
CA LEU A 43 -8.80 11.51 1.87
C LEU A 43 -9.47 12.89 1.95
N GLU A 44 -9.24 13.74 0.95
CA GLU A 44 -9.90 15.05 0.86
C GLU A 44 -11.39 14.89 0.52
N VAL A 45 -11.75 13.93 -0.34
CA VAL A 45 -13.14 13.61 -0.64
C VAL A 45 -13.88 13.17 0.63
N VAL A 46 -13.28 12.30 1.45
CA VAL A 46 -13.85 11.84 2.71
C VAL A 46 -13.91 12.96 3.75
N ALA A 47 -12.86 13.76 3.88
CA ALA A 47 -12.81 14.85 4.86
C ALA A 47 -13.86 15.95 4.59
N ASN A 48 -14.22 16.17 3.33
CA ASN A 48 -15.22 17.17 2.92
C ASN A 48 -16.65 16.61 2.83
N ALA A 49 -16.86 15.33 3.14
CA ALA A 49 -18.17 14.70 3.09
C ALA A 49 -19.13 15.32 4.11
N THR A 50 -20.40 15.47 3.73
CA THR A 50 -21.47 15.95 4.64
C THR A 50 -22.63 14.96 4.64
N ALA A 51 -23.57 15.13 5.58
CA ALA A 51 -24.76 14.28 5.64
C ALA A 51 -25.62 14.37 4.36
N GLU A 52 -25.58 15.50 3.66
CA GLU A 52 -26.29 15.74 2.41
C GLU A 52 -25.51 15.27 1.17
N ALA A 53 -24.22 14.99 1.34
CA ALA A 53 -23.28 14.61 0.28
C ALA A 53 -22.36 13.48 0.78
N GLU A 54 -22.96 12.32 1.01
CA GLU A 54 -22.25 11.12 1.45
C GLU A 54 -21.27 10.62 0.39
N VAL A 55 -20.17 9.99 0.82
CA VAL A 55 -19.19 9.38 -0.08
C VAL A 55 -19.67 7.99 -0.48
N PRO A 56 -19.88 7.71 -1.78
CA PRO A 56 -20.15 6.36 -2.22
C PRO A 56 -18.94 5.46 -1.94
N ILE A 57 -19.18 4.36 -1.23
CA ILE A 57 -18.16 3.37 -0.87
C ILE A 57 -18.47 2.06 -1.61
N ARG A 58 -17.47 1.52 -2.31
CA ARG A 58 -17.47 0.15 -2.81
C ARG A 58 -16.39 -0.62 -2.09
N GLN A 59 -16.78 -1.67 -1.39
CA GLN A 59 -15.85 -2.54 -0.68
C GLN A 59 -15.34 -3.62 -1.64
N GLU A 60 -14.03 -3.61 -1.89
CA GLU A 60 -13.33 -4.68 -2.63
C GLU A 60 -12.22 -5.27 -1.76
N LEU A 61 -12.59 -5.75 -0.56
CA LEU A 61 -11.62 -6.20 0.45
C LEU A 61 -10.67 -7.28 -0.07
N LYS A 62 -11.16 -8.19 -0.93
CA LYS A 62 -10.36 -9.28 -1.52
C LYS A 62 -9.19 -8.79 -2.39
N PHE A 63 -9.26 -7.56 -2.89
CA PHE A 63 -8.22 -6.97 -3.74
C PHE A 63 -6.86 -6.91 -3.03
N ILE A 64 -6.85 -6.81 -1.69
CA ILE A 64 -5.60 -6.79 -0.91
C ILE A 64 -4.75 -8.05 -1.09
N HIS A 65 -5.37 -9.18 -1.45
CA HIS A 65 -4.69 -10.45 -1.69
C HIS A 65 -4.27 -10.66 -3.15
N ASP A 66 -4.67 -9.76 -4.05
CA ASP A 66 -4.32 -9.85 -5.46
C ASP A 66 -2.88 -9.34 -5.66
N GLY A 67 -1.89 -10.22 -5.47
CA GLY A 67 -0.48 -9.85 -5.62
C GLY A 67 -0.08 -9.42 -7.04
N LEU A 68 -0.93 -9.66 -8.04
CA LEU A 68 -0.68 -9.25 -9.43
C LEU A 68 -1.13 -7.81 -9.69
N PHE A 69 -2.27 -7.40 -9.13
CA PHE A 69 -2.86 -6.08 -9.38
C PHE A 69 -2.77 -5.12 -8.18
N CYS A 70 -2.68 -5.63 -6.95
CA CYS A 70 -2.46 -4.87 -5.72
C CYS A 70 -0.96 -4.79 -5.41
N GLU A 71 -0.26 -3.92 -6.14
CA GLU A 71 1.18 -3.70 -5.94
C GLU A 71 1.47 -2.98 -4.61
N TRP A 72 0.56 -2.10 -4.19
CA TRP A 72 0.68 -1.27 -2.99
C TRP A 72 -0.66 -1.11 -2.31
N ALA A 73 -0.64 -1.15 -0.98
CA ALA A 73 -1.79 -0.78 -0.16
C ALA A 73 -1.35 0.11 1.01
N TYR A 74 -2.11 1.18 1.22
CA TYR A 74 -1.92 2.12 2.31
C TYR A 74 -3.13 2.01 3.24
N VAL A 75 -2.89 1.62 4.48
CA VAL A 75 -3.93 1.49 5.51
C VAL A 75 -3.75 2.63 6.50
N VAL A 76 -4.76 3.49 6.57
CA VAL A 76 -4.85 4.58 7.55
C VAL A 76 -5.75 4.10 8.68
N ASP A 77 -5.16 3.77 9.82
CA ASP A 77 -5.89 3.34 11.02
C ASP A 77 -6.01 4.53 11.97
N LEU A 78 -7.23 5.07 12.09
CA LEU A 78 -7.50 6.26 12.91
C LEU A 78 -7.59 5.92 14.40
N ASP A 79 -7.92 4.68 14.76
CA ASP A 79 -8.03 4.25 16.15
C ASP A 79 -6.64 4.00 16.75
N ALA A 80 -5.74 3.40 15.97
CA ALA A 80 -4.35 3.18 16.36
C ALA A 80 -3.42 4.35 16.02
N GLU A 81 -3.90 5.35 15.27
CA GLU A 81 -3.12 6.48 14.76
C GLU A 81 -1.88 6.07 13.96
N VAL A 82 -2.03 5.08 13.06
CA VAL A 82 -0.93 4.56 12.24
C VAL A 82 -1.23 4.56 10.74
N LEU A 83 -0.19 4.79 9.94
CA LEU A 83 -0.15 4.51 8.51
C LEU A 83 0.67 3.24 8.29
N GLU A 84 0.03 2.19 7.81
CA GLU A 84 0.70 0.95 7.42
C GLU A 84 0.77 0.85 5.91
N VAL A 85 1.96 0.53 5.41
CA VAL A 85 2.24 0.40 3.98
C VAL A 85 2.55 -1.04 3.67
N PHE A 86 1.81 -1.63 2.73
CA PHE A 86 2.00 -2.98 2.24
C PHE A 86 2.41 -2.95 0.77
N SER A 87 3.19 -3.94 0.33
CA SER A 87 3.57 -4.07 -1.08
C SER A 87 3.62 -5.54 -1.52
N GLY A 88 2.76 -5.89 -2.47
CA GLY A 88 2.62 -7.27 -2.95
C GLY A 88 2.23 -8.28 -1.85
N VAL A 89 2.49 -9.55 -2.13
CA VAL A 89 2.21 -10.68 -1.24
C VAL A 89 3.47 -11.47 -0.92
N GLU A 90 3.49 -12.08 0.25
CA GLU A 90 4.59 -12.91 0.74
C GLU A 90 4.06 -14.20 1.38
N LYS A 91 4.96 -15.19 1.54
CA LYS A 91 4.62 -16.41 2.28
C LYS A 91 4.32 -16.07 3.73
N GLU A 92 3.23 -16.63 4.26
CA GLU A 92 2.86 -16.47 5.65
C GLU A 92 3.97 -17.00 6.57
N HIS A 93 4.23 -16.26 7.65
CA HIS A 93 5.17 -16.60 8.70
C HIS A 93 4.67 -16.03 10.02
N GLU A 94 5.31 -16.40 11.14
CA GLU A 94 4.92 -15.87 12.44
C GLU A 94 4.95 -14.33 12.43
N GLY A 95 3.81 -13.72 12.76
CA GLY A 95 3.63 -12.27 12.76
C GLY A 95 3.14 -11.63 11.45
N SER A 96 3.18 -12.31 10.29
CA SER A 96 2.68 -11.73 9.04
C SER A 96 1.17 -11.88 8.86
N GLY A 97 0.59 -11.01 8.03
CA GLY A 97 -0.80 -11.09 7.59
C GLY A 97 -1.89 -10.84 8.64
N GLN A 98 -1.56 -10.58 9.91
CA GLN A 98 -2.53 -10.53 11.03
C GLN A 98 -3.75 -9.63 10.76
N ARG A 99 -3.54 -8.46 10.14
CA ARG A 99 -4.63 -7.51 9.82
C ARG A 99 -5.66 -8.06 8.83
N PHE A 100 -5.25 -8.93 7.92
CA PHE A 100 -6.08 -9.40 6.80
C PHE A 100 -6.45 -10.88 6.90
N LYS A 101 -6.28 -11.51 8.06
CA LYS A 101 -6.59 -12.93 8.26
C LYS A 101 -8.05 -13.29 8.03
N GLU A 102 -8.96 -12.35 8.29
CA GLU A 102 -10.41 -12.54 8.13
C GLU A 102 -10.92 -12.07 6.76
N VAL A 103 -10.02 -11.64 5.87
CA VAL A 103 -10.40 -11.20 4.52
C VAL A 103 -10.37 -12.39 3.57
N ASP A 104 -11.52 -12.68 2.96
CA ASP A 104 -11.63 -13.70 1.92
C ASP A 104 -10.73 -13.36 0.71
N GLY A 105 -10.27 -14.40 0.00
CA GLY A 105 -9.59 -14.26 -1.29
C GLY A 105 -8.07 -14.38 -1.22
N ALA A 106 -7.51 -14.61 -0.04
CA ALA A 106 -6.12 -15.02 0.10
C ALA A 106 -5.87 -16.36 -0.61
N GLU A 107 -4.80 -16.43 -1.41
CA GLU A 107 -4.21 -17.71 -1.78
C GLU A 107 -3.62 -18.37 -0.52
N GLU A 108 -3.74 -19.69 -0.43
CA GLU A 108 -3.30 -20.42 0.76
C GLU A 108 -1.81 -20.19 1.04
N GLY A 109 -1.52 -19.68 2.25
CA GLY A 109 -0.15 -19.39 2.68
C GLY A 109 0.46 -18.12 2.08
N LEU A 110 -0.32 -17.26 1.40
CA LEU A 110 0.12 -15.94 0.95
C LEU A 110 -0.65 -14.82 1.66
N VAL A 111 0.09 -13.83 2.15
CA VAL A 111 -0.45 -12.68 2.88
C VAL A 111 0.12 -11.38 2.35
N PRO A 112 -0.61 -10.25 2.48
CA PRO A 112 -0.08 -8.93 2.13
C PRO A 112 1.19 -8.64 2.92
N SER A 113 2.22 -8.16 2.22
CA SER A 113 3.55 -7.98 2.79
C SER A 113 3.69 -6.59 3.41
N LEU A 114 3.71 -6.52 4.75
CA LEU A 114 3.86 -5.25 5.49
C LEU A 114 5.25 -4.68 5.30
N VAL A 115 5.39 -3.56 4.60
CA VAL A 115 6.66 -2.87 4.37
C VAL A 115 7.08 -2.09 5.61
N LYS A 116 6.20 -1.23 6.12
CA LYS A 116 6.47 -0.38 7.29
C LYS A 116 5.17 0.12 7.90
N SER A 117 5.21 0.36 9.21
CA SER A 117 4.18 1.07 9.96
C SER A 117 4.77 2.37 10.49
N PHE A 118 4.01 3.46 10.38
CA PHE A 118 4.34 4.76 10.94
C PHE A 118 3.26 5.17 11.93
N ALA A 119 3.65 5.56 13.14
CA ALA A 119 2.76 6.39 13.95
C ALA A 119 2.53 7.72 13.23
N PHE A 120 1.33 8.29 13.30
CA PHE A 120 1.03 9.58 12.67
C PHE A 120 1.96 10.69 13.16
N ALA A 121 2.36 10.65 14.44
CA ALA A 121 3.31 11.59 15.03
C ALA A 121 4.75 11.47 14.44
N GLU A 122 5.08 10.35 13.82
CA GLU A 122 6.41 10.04 13.27
C GLU A 122 6.41 10.06 11.73
N LEU A 123 5.31 10.47 11.10
CA LEU A 123 5.24 10.56 9.65
C LEU A 123 6.20 11.63 9.13
N PRO A 124 7.04 11.29 8.12
CA PRO A 124 7.89 12.28 7.47
C PRO A 124 7.06 13.41 6.87
N ALA A 125 7.37 14.66 7.22
CA ALA A 125 6.68 15.82 6.70
C ALA A 125 6.91 16.04 5.19
N GLU A 126 8.09 15.62 4.70
CA GLU A 126 8.47 15.74 3.30
C GLU A 126 8.35 14.41 2.57
N LYS A 127 7.87 14.47 1.31
CA LYS A 127 7.77 13.31 0.43
C LYS A 127 9.10 12.55 0.31
N ALA A 128 10.23 13.26 0.23
CA ALA A 128 11.54 12.64 0.12
C ALA A 128 11.83 11.73 1.33
N GLY A 129 11.60 12.23 2.55
CA GLY A 129 11.79 11.43 3.76
C GLY A 129 10.88 10.21 3.85
N LEU A 130 9.65 10.30 3.34
CA LEU A 130 8.77 9.14 3.23
C LEU A 130 9.33 8.10 2.26
N VAL A 131 9.77 8.53 1.08
CA VAL A 131 10.34 7.64 0.05
C VAL A 131 11.62 6.97 0.54
N ASP A 132 12.52 7.72 1.18
CA ASP A 132 13.77 7.19 1.72
C ASP A 132 13.48 6.12 2.79
N SER A 133 12.55 6.43 3.71
CA SER A 133 12.09 5.51 4.75
C SER A 133 11.46 4.23 4.18
N MET A 134 10.77 4.31 3.03
CA MET A 134 10.25 3.15 2.31
C MET A 134 11.35 2.33 1.65
N ASN A 135 12.29 2.98 0.97
CA ASN A 135 13.40 2.31 0.30
C ASN A 135 14.26 1.54 1.31
N GLU A 136 14.60 2.16 2.45
CA GLU A 136 15.34 1.50 3.53
C GLU A 136 14.59 0.27 4.07
N ALA A 137 13.27 0.37 4.25
CA ALA A 137 12.45 -0.75 4.72
C ALA A 137 12.39 -1.90 3.70
N LEU A 138 12.25 -1.59 2.41
CA LEU A 138 12.28 -2.58 1.33
C LEU A 138 13.64 -3.29 1.25
N GLU A 139 14.75 -2.56 1.39
CA GLU A 139 16.09 -3.15 1.40
C GLU A 139 16.30 -4.07 2.61
N LEU A 140 15.82 -3.67 3.79
CA LEU A 140 15.89 -4.49 5.00
C LEU A 140 15.10 -5.79 4.81
N ARG A 141 13.87 -5.70 4.30
CA ARG A 141 13.02 -6.87 4.02
C ARG A 141 13.63 -7.79 2.98
N THR A 142 14.23 -7.24 1.94
CA THR A 142 14.92 -8.04 0.92
C THR A 142 16.04 -8.86 1.56
N ARG A 143 16.83 -8.24 2.43
CA ARG A 143 17.89 -8.93 3.20
C ARG A 143 17.32 -10.01 4.11
N GLU A 144 16.26 -9.72 4.86
CA GLU A 144 15.60 -10.71 5.75
C GLU A 144 15.02 -11.90 4.98
N THR A 145 14.39 -11.64 3.83
CA THR A 145 13.80 -12.68 2.98
C THR A 145 14.89 -13.60 2.43
N LEU A 146 16.02 -13.05 1.98
CA LEU A 146 17.17 -13.83 1.54
C LEU A 146 17.77 -14.66 2.68
N ALA A 147 17.90 -14.08 3.87
CA ALA A 147 18.39 -14.79 5.05
C ALA A 147 17.46 -15.93 5.52
N ARG A 148 16.14 -15.78 5.35
CA ARG A 148 15.16 -16.87 5.60
C ARG A 148 15.33 -18.00 4.59
N LYS A 149 15.37 -17.69 3.30
CA LYS A 149 15.60 -18.69 2.24
C LYS A 149 16.90 -19.48 2.47
N GLN A 150 18.00 -18.81 2.82
CA GLN A 150 19.26 -19.49 3.12
C GLN A 150 19.18 -20.45 4.32
N ARG A 151 18.40 -20.11 5.36
CA ARG A 151 18.18 -21.00 6.50
C ARG A 151 17.33 -22.21 6.11
N ASP A 152 16.31 -22.02 5.30
CA ASP A 152 15.44 -23.09 4.83
C ASP A 152 16.22 -24.06 3.91
N ASP A 153 17.06 -23.53 3.02
CA ASP A 153 17.89 -24.32 2.11
C ASP A 153 19.01 -25.07 2.87
N GLY A 154 19.67 -24.40 3.82
CA GLY A 154 20.73 -24.98 4.65
C GLY A 154 20.25 -25.99 5.69
N SER A 155 18.95 -26.00 6.03
CA SER A 155 18.37 -27.02 6.90
C SER A 155 18.21 -28.39 6.21
N SER A 156 18.23 -28.44 4.87
CA SER A 156 18.10 -29.71 4.13
C SER A 156 19.39 -30.54 4.13
N ASP A 157 20.57 -29.90 4.21
CA ASP A 157 21.87 -30.60 4.20
C ASP A 157 22.19 -31.31 5.53
N ASN A 158 21.61 -30.88 6.65
CA ASN A 158 21.82 -31.53 7.95
C ASN A 158 20.89 -32.73 8.20
N ALA A 159 19.88 -32.97 7.36
CA ALA A 159 19.00 -34.14 7.48
C ALA A 159 19.63 -35.43 6.94
N VAL A 160 20.66 -35.35 6.09
CA VAL A 160 21.32 -36.53 5.50
C VAL A 160 22.45 -37.07 6.40
N ALA A 161 22.94 -36.30 7.38
CA ALA A 161 24.05 -36.70 8.23
C ALA A 161 23.65 -37.58 9.45
N VAL A 162 22.36 -37.69 9.78
CA VAL A 162 21.89 -38.44 10.97
C VAL A 162 21.42 -39.87 10.67
N ALA A 163 21.45 -40.31 9.40
CA ALA A 163 20.99 -41.64 8.99
C ALA A 163 22.12 -42.68 8.78
N SER A 164 23.39 -42.35 9.04
CA SER A 164 24.53 -43.25 8.78
C SER A 164 25.32 -43.68 10.02
N VAL A 165 24.73 -43.60 11.22
CA VAL A 165 25.32 -44.16 12.45
C VAL A 165 24.29 -45.05 13.17
N LEU A 166 23.94 -46.18 12.54
CA LEU A 166 23.49 -47.43 13.15
C LEU A 166 23.90 -48.58 12.22
#